data_AF-A0A9D7EB17-F1
#
_entry.id   AF-A0A9D7EB17-F1
#
_cell.length_a   1.000
_cell.length_b   1.000
_cell.length_c   1.000
_cell.angle_alpha   90.00
_cell.angle_beta   90.00
_cell.angle_gamma   90.00
#
_symmetry.space_group_name_H-M   'P 1'
#
loop_
_entity.id
_entity.type
_entity.pdbx_description
1 polymer ?
#
loop_
_entity_poly.entity_id
_entity_poly.type
_entity_poly.pdbx_seq_one_letter_code
_entity_poly.pdbx_strand_id
1 'polypeptide(L)'
;MRSVLVLCALVPAMQMIGQGVLVRWAYGPFANTGDAAFLVEGDRIHQASGPFGVRGPCLYIIQGDQVYRAADAYGALGQCAFVADGNTLVRCSGTGCARSSCALILEKNKVFRADGAFCNKGDGAFLVDGNTVYLAEGAFGVKSDALLRLEGELDPLALMVILAGL
;
A
#
# COMPACT_ATOMS: atom_id res chain seq x y z
N MET A 1 5.83 40.64 -46.42
CA MET A 1 5.22 39.30 -46.58
C MET A 1 6.24 38.25 -46.17
N ARG A 2 5.75 37.18 -45.53
CA ARG A 2 6.44 35.96 -45.07
C ARG A 2 6.89 35.94 -43.60
N SER A 3 5.86 35.75 -42.79
CA SER A 3 5.82 35.01 -41.53
C SER A 3 6.76 33.81 -41.52
N VAL A 4 7.63 33.73 -40.51
CA VAL A 4 8.22 32.46 -40.06
C VAL A 4 7.69 32.23 -38.65
N LEU A 5 6.69 31.36 -38.57
CA LEU A 5 6.19 30.78 -37.32
C LEU A 5 7.35 30.03 -36.64
N VAL A 6 7.81 30.52 -35.50
CA VAL A 6 8.56 29.70 -34.53
C VAL A 6 7.52 28.95 -33.71
N LEU A 7 7.11 27.80 -34.25
CA LEU A 7 6.37 26.75 -33.55
C LEU A 7 7.36 25.63 -33.24
N CYS A 8 7.14 24.92 -32.12
CA CYS A 8 7.83 23.70 -31.66
C CYS A 8 8.97 23.91 -30.65
N ALA A 9 8.61 23.89 -29.36
CA ALA A 9 8.91 22.72 -28.49
C ALA A 9 8.48 23.00 -27.04
N LEU A 10 7.17 23.18 -26.81
CA LEU A 10 6.57 22.94 -25.49
C LEU A 10 6.30 21.44 -25.40
N VAL A 11 7.31 20.67 -25.03
CA VAL A 11 7.11 19.29 -24.55
C VAL A 11 6.70 19.43 -23.08
N PRO A 12 5.44 19.19 -22.69
CA PRO A 12 5.15 18.99 -21.29
C PRO A 12 5.94 17.74 -20.87
N ALA A 13 6.71 17.87 -19.78
CA ALA A 13 7.42 16.76 -19.18
C ALA A 13 6.44 15.58 -19.02
N MET A 14 6.65 14.53 -19.81
CA MET A 14 6.04 13.23 -19.54
C MET A 14 6.45 12.87 -18.12
N GLN A 15 5.50 12.95 -17.19
CA GLN A 15 5.67 12.40 -15.87
C GLN A 15 6.08 10.94 -16.06
N MET A 16 7.25 10.58 -15.51
CA MET A 16 7.73 9.21 -15.47
C MET A 16 6.57 8.30 -15.04
N ILE A 17 6.19 7.38 -15.92
CA ILE A 17 5.32 6.26 -15.56
C ILE A 17 6.09 5.53 -14.44
N GLY A 18 5.54 5.62 -13.23
CA GLY A 18 6.21 5.25 -12.00
C GLY A 18 6.73 3.82 -12.05
N GLN A 19 7.92 3.61 -11.49
CA GLN A 19 8.42 2.28 -11.21
C GLN A 19 7.43 1.61 -10.24
N GLY A 20 6.66 0.64 -10.74
CA GLY A 20 5.74 -0.12 -9.90
C GLY A 20 6.53 -0.91 -8.85
N VAL A 21 6.07 -0.88 -7.60
CA VAL A 21 6.70 -1.62 -6.51
C VAL A 21 6.03 -2.97 -6.39
N LEU A 22 6.83 -4.03 -6.42
CA LEU A 22 6.32 -5.39 -6.28
C LEU A 22 6.41 -5.84 -4.82
N VAL A 23 5.30 -6.36 -4.30
CA VAL A 23 5.21 -6.96 -2.97
C VAL A 23 5.02 -8.45 -3.15
N ARG A 24 6.05 -9.23 -2.80
CA ARG A 24 6.06 -10.68 -2.95
C ARG A 24 5.85 -11.39 -1.62
N TRP A 25 5.35 -12.61 -1.67
CA TRP A 25 5.47 -13.51 -0.53
C TRP A 25 6.94 -13.81 -0.23
N ALA A 26 7.32 -13.81 1.04
CA ALA A 26 8.70 -14.08 1.44
C ALA A 26 9.15 -15.50 1.06
N TYR A 27 8.21 -16.45 0.99
CA TYR A 27 8.47 -17.86 0.70
C TYR A 27 7.58 -18.40 -0.43
N GLY A 28 8.20 -19.08 -1.39
CA GLY A 28 7.57 -19.90 -2.43
C GLY A 28 7.84 -21.40 -2.25
N PRO A 29 7.33 -22.27 -3.15
CA PRO A 29 7.33 -23.73 -2.98
C PRO A 29 8.71 -24.41 -2.91
N PHE A 30 9.81 -23.68 -3.06
CA PHE A 30 11.18 -24.21 -3.01
C PHE A 30 12.15 -23.31 -2.22
N ALA A 31 11.66 -22.65 -1.16
CA ALA A 31 12.44 -21.70 -0.35
C ALA A 31 13.04 -20.51 -1.14
N ASN A 32 12.59 -20.32 -2.38
CA ASN A 32 12.81 -19.11 -3.16
C ASN A 32 11.82 -18.03 -2.74
N THR A 33 12.05 -16.79 -3.16
CA THR A 33 11.03 -15.74 -3.03
C THR A 33 9.75 -16.17 -3.74
N GLY A 34 8.62 -15.97 -3.08
CA GLY A 34 7.32 -16.38 -3.61
C GLY A 34 6.86 -15.49 -4.76
N ASP A 35 5.67 -15.83 -5.26
CA ASP A 35 4.98 -15.04 -6.27
C ASP A 35 4.65 -13.65 -5.73
N ALA A 36 4.44 -12.72 -6.67
CA ALA A 36 3.89 -11.42 -6.34
C ALA A 36 2.51 -11.56 -5.69
N ALA A 37 2.31 -10.89 -4.57
CA ALA A 37 1.02 -10.74 -3.89
C ALA A 37 0.33 -9.45 -4.33
N PHE A 38 1.10 -8.35 -4.38
CA PHE A 38 0.59 -7.03 -4.77
C PHE A 38 1.56 -6.32 -5.70
N LEU A 39 1.01 -5.43 -6.51
CA LEU A 39 1.75 -4.49 -7.34
C LEU A 39 1.21 -3.09 -7.04
N VAL A 40 2.09 -2.18 -6.66
CA VAL A 40 1.73 -0.80 -6.35
C VAL A 40 2.23 0.11 -7.46
N GLU A 41 1.30 0.70 -8.21
CA GLU A 41 1.57 1.60 -9.33
C GLU A 41 1.03 2.98 -9.01
N GLY A 42 1.92 3.90 -8.61
CA GLY A 42 1.53 5.25 -8.21
C GLY A 42 0.59 5.24 -7.00
N ASP A 43 -0.65 5.66 -7.21
CA ASP A 43 -1.69 5.76 -6.19
C ASP A 43 -2.56 4.50 -6.05
N ARG A 44 -2.24 3.42 -6.77
CA ARG A 44 -3.09 2.23 -6.85
C ARG A 44 -2.39 0.99 -6.34
N ILE A 45 -3.12 0.21 -5.57
CA ILE A 45 -2.70 -1.12 -5.11
C ILE A 45 -3.49 -2.15 -5.90
N HIS A 46 -2.79 -2.95 -6.68
CA HIS A 46 -3.34 -4.05 -7.45
C HIS A 46 -3.03 -5.38 -6.76
N GLN A 47 -3.95 -6.33 -6.89
CA GLN A 47 -3.58 -7.72 -6.71
C GLN A 47 -2.58 -8.09 -7.81
N ALA A 48 -1.55 -8.85 -7.46
CA ALA A 48 -0.60 -9.37 -8.43
C ALA A 48 -0.56 -10.89 -8.37
N SER A 49 -0.08 -11.52 -9.43
CA SER A 49 0.14 -12.96 -9.46
C SER A 49 1.35 -13.35 -10.30
N GLY A 50 1.88 -14.53 -10.00
CA GLY A 50 3.01 -15.11 -10.71
C GLY A 50 4.37 -14.48 -10.37
N PRO A 51 5.43 -14.96 -11.03
CA PRO A 51 6.81 -14.65 -10.65
C PRO A 51 7.27 -13.25 -11.08
N PHE A 52 6.54 -12.58 -11.98
CA PHE A 52 6.88 -11.24 -12.48
C PHE A 52 5.88 -10.17 -12.08
N GLY A 53 4.84 -10.52 -11.30
CA GLY A 53 3.85 -9.53 -10.88
C GLY A 53 2.88 -9.12 -11.97
N VAL A 54 2.19 -10.10 -12.59
CA VAL A 54 1.15 -9.78 -13.56
C VAL A 54 0.06 -8.99 -12.85
N ARG A 55 -0.21 -7.78 -13.37
CA ARG A 55 -1.19 -6.87 -12.81
C ARG A 55 -2.60 -7.47 -12.87
N GLY A 56 -3.18 -7.71 -11.72
CA GLY A 56 -4.56 -8.10 -11.52
C GLY A 56 -5.49 -6.91 -11.28
N PRO A 57 -6.69 -7.16 -10.70
CA PRO A 57 -7.64 -6.10 -10.41
C PRO A 57 -7.08 -5.10 -9.40
N CYS A 58 -7.47 -3.83 -9.57
CA CYS A 58 -7.25 -2.80 -8.55
C CYS A 58 -8.02 -3.16 -7.28
N LEU A 59 -7.36 -3.06 -6.13
CA LEU A 59 -7.95 -3.30 -4.81
C LEU A 59 -8.22 -1.99 -4.09
N TYR A 60 -7.22 -1.08 -4.11
CA TYR A 60 -7.28 0.19 -3.39
C TYR A 60 -6.72 1.34 -4.22
N ILE A 61 -7.24 2.54 -3.96
CA ILE A 61 -6.82 3.81 -4.56
C ILE A 61 -6.52 4.79 -3.41
N ILE A 62 -5.36 5.42 -3.43
CA ILE A 62 -4.86 6.31 -2.39
C ILE A 62 -4.97 7.76 -2.90
N GLN A 63 -5.78 8.59 -2.25
CA GLN A 63 -5.88 10.02 -2.56
C GLN A 63 -5.53 10.85 -1.33
N GLY A 64 -4.28 11.32 -1.30
CA GLY A 64 -3.75 12.03 -0.13
C GLY A 64 -3.69 11.09 1.07
N ASP A 65 -4.46 11.43 2.11
CA ASP A 65 -4.60 10.63 3.33
C ASP A 65 -5.75 9.61 3.27
N GLN A 66 -6.59 9.63 2.23
CA GLN A 66 -7.76 8.79 2.11
C GLN A 66 -7.50 7.58 1.21
N VAL A 67 -8.01 6.42 1.60
CA VAL A 67 -7.85 5.17 0.87
C VAL A 67 -9.21 4.60 0.56
N TYR A 68 -9.49 4.41 -0.72
CA TYR A 68 -10.75 3.89 -1.22
C TYR A 68 -10.59 2.46 -1.69
N ARG A 69 -11.62 1.63 -1.48
CA ARG A 69 -11.76 0.36 -2.20
C ARG A 69 -12.04 0.69 -3.67
N ALA A 70 -11.42 -0.04 -4.58
CA ALA A 70 -11.79 0.05 -5.98
C ALA A 70 -13.22 -0.51 -6.18
N ALA A 71 -14.05 0.21 -6.93
CA ALA A 71 -15.39 -0.24 -7.31
C ALA A 71 -15.36 -1.28 -8.45
N ASP A 72 -14.28 -1.30 -9.22
CA ASP A 72 -14.07 -2.22 -10.33
C ASP A 72 -12.58 -2.62 -10.47
N ALA A 73 -12.30 -3.56 -11.37
CA ALA A 73 -10.95 -4.04 -11.63
C ALA A 73 -10.00 -2.97 -12.22
N TYR A 74 -10.54 -1.89 -12.78
CA TYR A 74 -9.80 -0.82 -13.44
C TYR A 74 -9.47 0.35 -12.52
N GLY A 75 -9.97 0.34 -11.28
CA GLY A 75 -9.69 1.37 -10.28
C GLY A 75 -10.61 2.58 -10.39
N ALA A 76 -11.91 2.37 -10.60
CA ALA A 76 -12.91 3.37 -10.27
C ALA A 76 -13.02 3.56 -8.74
N LEU A 77 -13.23 4.79 -8.29
CA LEU A 77 -13.40 5.11 -6.86
C LEU A 77 -14.67 4.45 -6.31
N GLY A 78 -14.49 3.62 -5.28
CA GLY A 78 -15.58 3.03 -4.52
C GLY A 78 -15.74 3.66 -3.15
N GLN A 79 -16.09 2.83 -2.16
CA GLN A 79 -16.26 3.27 -0.78
C GLN A 79 -14.91 3.50 -0.10
N CYS A 80 -14.86 4.46 0.81
CA CYS A 80 -13.68 4.71 1.62
C CYS A 80 -13.43 3.52 2.55
N ALA A 81 -12.20 3.00 2.51
CA ALA A 81 -11.75 1.87 3.32
C ALA A 81 -10.99 2.34 4.55
N PHE A 82 -10.07 3.30 4.36
CA PHE A 82 -9.20 3.78 5.41
C PHE A 82 -8.90 5.27 5.26
N VAL A 83 -8.50 5.90 6.36
CA VAL A 83 -7.89 7.23 6.38
C VAL A 83 -6.62 7.15 7.22
N ALA A 84 -5.54 7.74 6.70
CA ALA A 84 -4.30 7.93 7.42
C ALA A 84 -4.43 9.15 8.34
N ASP A 85 -4.22 8.97 9.64
CA ASP A 85 -4.16 10.06 10.61
C ASP A 85 -2.79 10.00 11.29
N GLY A 86 -1.84 10.75 10.72
CA GLY A 86 -0.42 10.70 11.08
C GLY A 86 0.14 9.30 10.94
N ASN A 87 0.41 8.66 12.07
CA ASN A 87 0.99 7.31 12.15
C ASN A 87 -0.06 6.20 12.29
N THR A 88 -1.35 6.54 12.24
CA THR A 88 -2.43 5.59 12.44
C THR A 88 -3.22 5.40 11.17
N LEU A 89 -3.65 4.16 10.91
CA LEU A 89 -4.56 3.83 9.84
C LEU A 89 -5.94 3.55 10.45
N VAL A 90 -6.93 4.37 10.11
CA VAL A 90 -8.28 4.28 10.69
C VAL A 90 -9.24 3.67 9.67
N ARG A 91 -10.02 2.66 10.07
CA ARG A 91 -11.06 2.08 9.21
C ARG A 91 -12.15 3.11 8.99
N CYS A 92 -12.58 3.23 7.74
CA CYS A 92 -13.65 4.13 7.34
C CYS A 92 -14.75 3.35 6.63
N SER A 93 -15.93 3.96 6.55
CA SER A 93 -17.05 3.42 5.78
C SER A 93 -17.78 4.52 5.01
N GLY A 94 -18.49 4.10 3.95
CA GLY A 94 -19.22 5.00 3.06
C GLY A 94 -18.32 5.81 2.12
N THR A 95 -18.94 6.67 1.31
CA THR A 95 -18.25 7.54 0.35
C THR A 95 -17.60 8.76 1.00
N GLY A 96 -18.13 9.20 2.15
CA GLY A 96 -17.62 10.36 2.90
C GLY A 96 -16.52 10.04 3.93
N CYS A 97 -15.91 8.85 3.89
CA CYS A 97 -14.88 8.42 4.84
C CYS A 97 -15.27 8.60 6.32
N ALA A 98 -16.45 8.10 6.71
CA ALA A 98 -16.86 8.13 8.11
C ALA A 98 -15.93 7.24 8.94
N ARG A 99 -15.17 7.84 9.85
CA ARG A 99 -14.19 7.16 10.71
C ARG A 99 -14.89 6.20 11.68
N SER A 100 -14.30 5.02 11.87
CA SER A 100 -14.78 3.99 12.79
C SER A 100 -13.69 3.60 13.79
N SER A 101 -13.25 2.35 13.79
CA SER A 101 -12.15 1.87 14.64
C SER A 101 -10.80 2.01 13.95
N CYS A 102 -9.74 2.14 14.74
CA CYS A 102 -8.39 2.11 14.21
C CYS A 102 -8.02 0.70 13.75
N ALA A 103 -7.27 0.59 12.65
CA ALA A 103 -6.78 -0.68 12.12
C ALA A 103 -5.37 -0.96 12.63
N LEU A 104 -4.45 -0.04 12.34
CA LEU A 104 -3.03 -0.23 12.59
C LEU A 104 -2.40 1.07 13.10
N ILE A 105 -1.32 0.93 13.87
CA ILE A 105 -0.46 2.04 14.29
C ILE A 105 0.97 1.71 13.86
N LEU A 106 1.58 2.63 13.12
CA LEU A 106 2.98 2.56 12.71
C LEU A 106 3.86 3.35 13.66
N GLU A 107 4.74 2.65 14.38
CA GLU A 107 5.78 3.27 15.20
C GLU A 107 7.15 2.92 14.64
N LYS A 108 7.76 3.88 13.95
CA LYS A 108 9.04 3.71 13.25
C LYS A 108 8.93 2.58 12.22
N ASN A 109 9.40 1.39 12.58
CA ASN A 109 9.42 0.22 11.72
C ASN A 109 8.54 -0.93 12.26
N LYS A 110 7.75 -0.68 13.31
CA LYS A 110 6.84 -1.66 13.89
C LYS A 110 5.40 -1.24 13.64
N VAL A 111 4.58 -2.21 13.25
CA VAL A 111 3.15 -2.04 13.01
C VAL A 111 2.42 -2.80 14.09
N PHE A 112 1.57 -2.12 14.83
CA PHE A 112 0.76 -2.68 15.91
C PHE A 112 -0.69 -2.77 15.48
N ARG A 113 -1.39 -3.80 15.95
CA ARG A 113 -2.87 -3.83 15.85
C ARG A 113 -3.41 -2.73 16.74
N ALA A 114 -4.41 -2.02 16.24
CA ALA A 114 -5.13 -1.03 17.01
C ALA A 114 -6.60 -1.39 17.06
N ASP A 115 -7.29 -0.98 18.12
CA ASP A 115 -8.72 -1.15 18.24
C ASP A 115 -9.39 0.02 18.97
N GLY A 116 -10.70 0.14 18.78
CA GLY A 116 -11.54 1.19 19.33
C GLY A 116 -11.42 2.52 18.59
N ALA A 117 -12.25 3.48 19.03
CA ALA A 117 -12.33 4.83 18.46
C ALA A 117 -11.13 5.73 18.83
N PHE A 118 -10.35 5.34 19.85
CA PHE A 118 -9.19 6.09 20.35
C PHE A 118 -7.85 5.45 19.96
N CYS A 119 -7.85 4.48 19.04
CA CYS A 119 -6.66 3.75 18.62
C CYS A 119 -5.86 3.15 19.78
N ASN A 120 -6.52 2.34 20.63
CA ASN A 120 -5.82 1.64 21.69
C ASN A 120 -4.81 0.68 21.06
N LYS A 121 -3.54 0.84 21.43
CA LYS A 121 -2.44 0.01 20.94
C LYS A 121 -2.55 -1.40 21.52
N GLY A 122 -2.66 -2.38 20.64
CA GLY A 122 -2.61 -3.80 20.97
C GLY A 122 -1.23 -4.39 20.71
N ASP A 123 -1.22 -5.70 20.48
CA ASP A 123 0.00 -6.44 20.16
C ASP A 123 0.60 -6.03 18.80
N GLY A 124 1.90 -6.28 18.67
CA GLY A 124 2.60 -6.21 17.39
C GLY A 124 1.88 -7.05 16.34
N ALA A 125 1.77 -6.51 15.14
CA ALA A 125 1.23 -7.18 13.97
C ALA A 125 2.35 -7.54 12.99
N PHE A 126 3.15 -6.54 12.65
CA PHE A 126 4.22 -6.67 11.67
C PHE A 126 5.44 -5.86 12.07
N LEU A 127 6.60 -6.26 11.58
CA LEU A 127 7.86 -5.52 11.70
C LEU A 127 8.49 -5.38 10.33
N VAL A 128 8.81 -4.15 9.95
CA VAL A 128 9.47 -3.81 8.69
C VAL A 128 10.96 -3.69 8.98
N ASP A 129 11.78 -4.46 8.26
CA ASP A 129 13.23 -4.44 8.39
C ASP A 129 13.86 -4.45 7.00
N GLY A 130 14.29 -3.26 6.57
CA GLY A 130 14.65 -2.96 5.19
C GLY A 130 13.49 -3.29 4.25
N ASN A 131 13.75 -4.16 3.28
CA ASN A 131 12.79 -4.57 2.25
C ASN A 131 11.98 -5.81 2.63
N THR A 132 11.98 -6.24 3.89
CA THR A 132 11.25 -7.45 4.32
C THR A 132 10.28 -7.09 5.44
N VAL A 133 9.05 -7.55 5.30
CA VAL A 133 8.01 -7.46 6.33
C VAL A 133 7.96 -8.80 7.03
N TYR A 134 8.06 -8.77 8.35
CA TYR A 134 7.95 -9.92 9.22
C TYR A 134 6.64 -9.86 9.98
N LEU A 135 6.11 -11.03 10.34
CA LEU A 135 5.14 -11.12 11.43
C LEU A 135 5.82 -10.64 12.71
N ALA A 136 5.02 -9.99 13.55
CA ALA A 136 5.44 -9.55 14.86
C ALA A 136 4.45 -10.01 15.92
N GLU A 137 4.96 -10.35 17.10
CA GLU A 137 4.15 -10.87 18.20
C GLU A 137 4.41 -10.14 19.53
N GLY A 138 3.37 -10.10 20.37
CA GLY A 138 3.38 -9.50 21.70
C GLY A 138 3.45 -7.97 21.71
N ALA A 139 3.39 -7.39 22.91
CA ALA A 139 3.30 -5.94 23.13
C ALA A 139 4.50 -5.13 22.58
N PHE A 140 5.65 -5.77 22.34
CA PHE A 140 6.85 -5.13 21.81
C PHE A 140 7.08 -5.37 20.32
N GLY A 141 6.24 -6.18 19.66
CA GLY A 141 6.41 -6.56 18.27
C GLY A 141 7.74 -7.26 18.03
N VAL A 142 7.91 -8.43 18.66
CA VAL A 142 9.08 -9.29 18.47
C VAL A 142 8.99 -9.92 17.09
N LYS A 143 10.08 -9.82 16.32
CA LYS A 143 10.21 -10.34 14.96
C LYS A 143 10.08 -11.88 14.96
N SER A 144 9.20 -12.41 14.12
CA SER A 144 9.09 -13.85 13.85
C SER A 144 9.35 -14.14 12.36
N ASP A 145 8.39 -14.75 11.68
CA ASP A 145 8.54 -15.23 10.30
C ASP A 145 8.47 -14.11 9.28
N ALA A 146 9.22 -14.24 8.19
CA ALA A 146 9.10 -13.30 7.07
C ALA A 146 7.76 -13.54 6.36
N LEU A 147 7.01 -12.47 6.11
CA LEU A 147 5.72 -12.52 5.45
C LEU A 147 5.84 -12.05 3.99
N LEU A 148 6.39 -10.83 3.81
CA LEU A 148 6.49 -10.18 2.52
C LEU A 148 7.90 -9.67 2.23
N ARG A 149 8.23 -9.55 0.94
CA ARG A 149 9.44 -8.90 0.45
C ARG A 149 9.08 -7.81 -0.56
N LEU A 150 9.67 -6.63 -0.38
CA LEU A 150 9.45 -5.44 -1.19
C LEU A 150 10.55 -5.31 -2.24
N GLU A 151 10.17 -5.19 -3.50
CA GLU A 151 11.07 -4.90 -4.62
C GLU A 151 10.84 -3.46 -5.08
N GLY A 152 11.45 -2.51 -4.37
CA GLY A 152 11.32 -1.08 -4.59
C GLY A 152 11.04 -0.31 -3.30
N GLU A 153 10.96 1.01 -3.41
CA GLU A 153 10.58 1.89 -2.29
C GLU A 153 9.06 2.05 -2.27
N LEU A 154 8.42 1.52 -1.23
CA LEU A 154 6.98 1.59 -1.06
C LEU A 154 6.60 2.73 -0.12
N ASP A 155 5.56 3.48 -0.49
CA ASP A 155 4.95 4.46 0.42
C ASP A 155 4.47 3.77 1.72
N PRO A 156 4.82 4.28 2.91
CA PRO A 156 4.39 3.70 4.19
C PRO A 156 2.87 3.54 4.32
N LEU A 157 2.07 4.45 3.75
CA LEU A 157 0.62 4.34 3.73
C LEU A 157 0.18 3.16 2.86
N ALA A 158 0.74 3.02 1.66
CA ALA A 158 0.43 1.89 0.80
C ALA A 158 0.79 0.56 1.47
N LEU A 159 1.93 0.51 2.17
CA LEU A 159 2.31 -0.64 2.98
C LEU A 159 1.29 -0.92 4.09
N MET A 160 0.90 0.09 4.88
CA MET A 160 -0.10 -0.09 5.94
C MET A 160 -1.44 -0.59 5.40
N VAL A 161 -1.88 -0.11 4.24
CA VAL A 161 -3.12 -0.56 3.59
C VAL A 161 -3.04 -2.04 3.19
N ILE A 162 -1.92 -2.45 2.60
CA ILE A 162 -1.66 -3.85 2.26
C ILE A 162 -1.72 -4.70 3.54
N LEU A 163 -0.99 -4.30 4.59
CA LEU A 163 -0.95 -5.05 5.85
C LEU A 163 -2.29 -5.08 6.59
N ALA A 164 -3.14 -4.06 6.43
CA ALA A 164 -4.49 -4.06 7.00
C ALA A 164 -5.47 -4.98 6.24
N GLY A 165 -5.12 -5.38 5.02
CA GLY A 165 -5.91 -6.29 4.19
C GLY A 165 -5.46 -7.75 4.23
N LEU A 166 -4.34 -8.06 4.90
CA LEU A 166 -3.84 -9.42 5.15
C LEU A 166 -4.52 -10.05 6.36
#